data_AF-A0A8T7EVB8-F1
#
_entry.id   AF-A0A8T7EVB8-F1
#
_cell.length_a   1.000
_cell.length_b   1.000
_cell.length_c   1.000
_cell.angle_alpha   90.00
_cell.angle_beta   90.00
_cell.angle_gamma   90.00
#
_symmetry.space_group_name_H-M   'P 1'
#
loop_
_entity.id
_entity.type
_entity.pdbx_description
1 polymer ?
#
loop_
_entity_poly.entity_id
_entity_poly.type
_entity_poly.pdbx_seq_one_letter_code
_entity_poly.pdbx_strand_id
1 'polypeptide(L)'
;MTPLVLTWDDESQTIVRLDVQRDYTWAEFDDAVARVSEWVAAHPHRCDIIANLGRASAETGGLGAVQRALHALAGLPDNVGLIVLVVPPLAGMLLTAARRIDPKIAGRVYTAPTLDKAREVIRHERTESR
;
A
#
# COMPACT_ATOMS: atom_id res chain seq x y z
N MET A 1 19.52 -7.19 -7.48
CA MET A 1 18.06 -7.41 -7.36
C MET A 1 17.49 -6.35 -6.44
N THR A 2 16.44 -5.65 -6.87
CA THR A 2 15.78 -4.57 -6.12
C THR A 2 14.95 -5.16 -4.97
N PRO A 3 15.02 -4.63 -3.74
CA PRO A 3 14.29 -5.20 -2.60
C PRO A 3 12.78 -4.95 -2.67
N LEU A 4 12.39 -3.90 -3.37
CA LEU A 4 11.01 -3.48 -3.60
C LEU A 4 10.70 -3.64 -5.09
N VAL A 5 9.77 -4.53 -5.41
CA VAL A 5 9.40 -4.86 -6.79
C VAL A 5 8.01 -4.31 -7.08
N LEU A 6 7.91 -3.46 -8.11
CA LEU A 6 6.64 -2.91 -8.58
C LEU A 6 6.15 -3.70 -9.80
N THR A 7 4.90 -4.11 -9.78
CA THR A 7 4.22 -4.81 -10.88
C THR A 7 2.77 -4.37 -10.97
N TRP A 8 2.14 -4.49 -12.14
CA TRP A 8 0.68 -4.45 -12.23
C TRP A 8 0.10 -5.77 -11.73
N ASP A 9 -0.89 -5.71 -10.84
CA ASP A 9 -1.58 -6.90 -10.32
C ASP A 9 -2.64 -7.43 -11.29
N ASP A 10 -3.13 -6.57 -12.18
CA ASP A 10 -4.15 -6.84 -13.19
C ASP A 10 -3.71 -6.41 -14.59
N GLU A 11 -4.29 -7.06 -15.61
CA GLU A 11 -4.01 -6.72 -17.02
C GLU A 11 -4.51 -5.33 -17.40
N SER A 12 -5.57 -4.86 -16.73
CA SER A 12 -6.14 -3.53 -16.91
C SER A 12 -5.33 -2.40 -16.27
N GLN A 13 -4.21 -2.71 -15.61
CA GLN A 13 -3.31 -1.73 -14.99
C GLN A 13 -4.03 -0.80 -14.01
N THR A 14 -5.01 -1.33 -13.28
CA THR A 14 -5.77 -0.57 -12.28
C THR A 14 -5.30 -0.84 -10.86
N ILE A 15 -4.42 -1.81 -10.65
CA ILE A 15 -3.87 -2.14 -9.33
C ILE A 15 -2.35 -2.26 -9.40
N VAL A 16 -1.64 -1.34 -8.75
CA VAL A 16 -0.18 -1.43 -8.57
C VAL A 16 0.11 -2.35 -7.39
N ARG A 17 0.94 -3.37 -7.59
CA ARG A 17 1.46 -4.21 -6.52
C ARG A 17 2.93 -3.90 -6.23
N LEU A 18 3.22 -3.60 -4.97
CA LEU A 18 4.55 -3.42 -4.42
C LEU A 18 4.90 -4.63 -3.55
N ASP A 19 5.84 -5.47 -3.99
CA ASP A 19 6.31 -6.64 -3.24
C ASP A 19 7.64 -6.34 -2.54
N VAL A 20 7.65 -6.45 -1.21
CA VAL A 20 8.89 -6.47 -0.41
C VAL A 20 9.49 -7.87 -0.49
N GLN A 21 10.66 -8.00 -1.10
CA GLN A 21 11.35 -9.28 -1.26
C GLN A 21 12.38 -9.56 -0.16
N ARG A 22 12.94 -8.51 0.43
CA ARG A 22 13.95 -8.51 1.49
C ARG A 22 13.97 -7.16 2.20
N ASP A 23 14.87 -7.01 3.17
CA ASP A 23 15.13 -5.73 3.82
C ASP A 23 15.51 -4.65 2.82
N TYR A 24 14.98 -3.45 3.07
CA TYR A 24 15.20 -2.26 2.26
C TYR A 24 15.67 -1.12 3.17
N THR A 25 16.43 -0.22 2.58
CA THR A 25 16.79 1.07 3.16
C THR A 25 15.68 2.08 2.91
N TRP A 26 15.59 3.11 3.74
CA TRP A 26 14.62 4.18 3.53
C TRP A 26 14.76 4.88 2.17
N ALA A 27 15.97 4.97 1.62
CA ALA A 27 16.19 5.52 0.29
C ALA A 27 15.54 4.64 -0.80
N GLU A 28 15.59 3.31 -0.66
CA GLU A 28 14.91 2.39 -1.58
C GLU A 28 13.40 2.46 -1.44
N PHE A 29 12.88 2.71 -0.23
CA PHE A 29 11.46 2.98 -0.02
C PHE A 29 11.02 4.28 -0.71
N ASP A 30 11.76 5.36 -0.51
CA ASP A 30 11.46 6.66 -1.09
C ASP A 30 11.50 6.58 -2.64
N ASP A 31 12.47 5.85 -3.22
CA ASP A 31 12.53 5.55 -4.66
C ASP A 31 11.32 4.73 -5.14
N ALA A 32 10.94 3.68 -4.40
CA ALA A 32 9.77 2.88 -4.75
C ALA A 32 8.47 3.72 -4.73
N VAL A 33 8.30 4.60 -3.76
CA VAL A 33 7.15 5.52 -3.66
C VAL A 33 7.13 6.48 -4.86
N ALA A 34 8.27 7.06 -5.23
CA ALA A 34 8.37 7.92 -6.40
C ALA A 34 7.95 7.17 -7.68
N ARG A 35 8.46 5.95 -7.86
CA ARG A 35 8.11 5.10 -9.01
C ARG A 35 6.64 4.70 -9.04
N VAL A 36 6.03 4.38 -7.90
CA VAL A 36 4.58 4.14 -7.81
C VAL A 36 3.82 5.39 -8.24
N SER A 37 4.23 6.56 -7.75
CA SER A 37 3.58 7.84 -8.06
C SER A 37 3.64 8.16 -9.56
N GLU A 38 4.80 7.97 -10.18
CA GLU A 38 5.00 8.13 -11.62
C GLU A 38 4.14 7.15 -12.44
N TRP A 39 4.12 5.87 -12.04
CA TRP A 39 3.29 4.86 -12.70
C TRP A 39 1.82 5.22 -12.67
N VAL A 40 1.31 5.59 -11.50
CA VAL A 40 -0.11 5.93 -11.34
C VAL A 40 -0.44 7.24 -12.07
N ALA A 41 0.42 8.26 -11.99
CA ALA A 41 0.19 9.54 -12.66
C ALA A 41 0.15 9.43 -14.20
N ALA A 42 0.83 8.43 -14.77
CA ALA A 42 0.79 8.16 -16.21
C ALA A 42 -0.57 7.60 -16.70
N HIS A 43 -1.47 7.22 -15.80
CA HIS A 43 -2.76 6.61 -16.13
C HIS A 43 -3.92 7.54 -15.77
N PRO A 44 -4.83 7.86 -16.70
CA PRO A 44 -5.92 8.81 -16.44
C PRO A 44 -7.06 8.24 -15.60
N HIS A 45 -7.06 6.94 -15.31
CA HIS A 45 -8.08 6.27 -14.51
C HIS A 45 -7.64 6.08 -13.06
N ARG A 46 -8.58 5.71 -12.19
CA ARG A 46 -8.30 5.32 -10.81
C ARG A 46 -7.34 4.14 -10.79
N CYS A 47 -6.32 4.21 -9.93
CA CYS A 47 -5.44 3.10 -9.59
C CYS A 47 -5.50 2.83 -8.08
N ASP A 48 -5.56 1.56 -7.70
CA ASP A 48 -5.41 1.13 -6.31
C ASP A 48 -4.01 0.56 -6.10
N ILE A 49 -3.57 0.49 -4.84
CA ILE A 49 -2.23 0.01 -4.48
C ILE A 49 -2.36 -1.18 -3.52
N ILE A 50 -1.66 -2.27 -3.81
CA ILE A 50 -1.42 -3.37 -2.88
C ILE A 50 0.05 -3.34 -2.47
N ALA A 51 0.33 -3.07 -1.20
CA ALA A 51 1.69 -3.16 -0.65
C ALA A 51 1.85 -4.47 0.11
N ASN A 52 2.58 -5.42 -0.46
CA ASN A 52 2.86 -6.71 0.14
C ASN A 52 4.10 -6.65 1.03
N LEU A 53 3.84 -6.46 2.33
CA LEU A 53 4.85 -6.25 3.37
C LEU A 53 5.16 -7.53 4.16
N GLY A 54 4.69 -8.70 3.71
CA GLY A 54 4.81 -9.97 4.44
C GLY A 54 6.25 -10.43 4.71
N ARG A 55 7.25 -9.81 4.06
CA ARG A 55 8.68 -10.09 4.25
C ARG A 55 9.48 -8.89 4.79
N ALA A 56 8.83 -7.80 5.16
CA ALA A 56 9.52 -6.68 5.80
C ALA A 56 10.00 -7.06 7.21
N SER A 57 11.22 -6.71 7.58
CA SER A 57 11.73 -6.94 8.94
C SER A 57 11.18 -5.94 9.96
N ALA A 58 11.42 -6.25 11.24
CA ALA A 58 11.11 -5.36 12.36
C ALA A 58 11.91 -4.05 12.35
N GLU A 59 13.09 -4.00 11.70
CA GLU A 59 13.92 -2.78 11.60
C GLU A 59 13.32 -1.74 10.63
N THR A 60 12.57 -2.21 9.64
CA THR A 60 11.69 -1.39 8.80
C THR A 60 10.25 -1.36 9.33
N GLY A 61 10.05 -1.86 10.56
CA GLY A 61 8.79 -1.84 11.30
C GLY A 61 8.74 -0.76 12.38
N GLY A 62 7.60 -0.68 13.08
CA GLY A 62 7.41 0.25 14.19
C GLY A 62 6.84 1.62 13.80
N LEU A 63 6.72 2.51 14.78
CA LEU A 63 5.97 3.76 14.63
C LEU A 63 6.59 4.72 13.60
N GLY A 64 7.93 4.78 13.51
CA GLY A 64 8.63 5.60 12.52
C GLY A 64 8.37 5.14 11.07
N ALA A 65 8.27 3.83 10.86
CA ALA A 65 7.91 3.27 9.56
C ALA A 65 6.47 3.61 9.17
N VAL A 66 5.55 3.52 10.13
CA VAL A 66 4.16 3.95 9.93
C VAL A 66 4.11 5.43 9.56
N GLN A 67 4.82 6.31 10.28
CA GLN A 67 4.83 7.74 9.97
C GLN A 67 5.36 8.05 8.56
N ARG A 68 6.45 7.40 8.13
CA ARG A 68 6.98 7.57 6.77
C ARG A 68 6.03 7.05 5.71
N ALA A 69 5.38 5.91 5.95
CA ALA A 69 4.33 5.41 5.07
C ALA A 69 3.19 6.44 4.96
N LEU A 70 2.68 6.95 6.08
CA LEU A 70 1.62 7.98 6.07
C LEU A 70 2.03 9.27 5.35
N HIS A 71 3.29 9.68 5.46
CA HIS A 71 3.80 10.82 4.73
C HIS A 71 3.83 10.56 3.22
N ALA A 72 4.29 9.37 2.80
CA ALA A 72 4.26 8.95 1.40
C ALA A 72 2.82 8.96 0.85
N LEU A 73 1.84 8.51 1.64
CA LEU A 73 0.42 8.53 1.24
C LEU A 73 -0.11 9.93 0.92
N ALA A 74 0.36 10.94 1.64
CA ALA A 74 -0.08 12.32 1.44
C ALA A 74 0.46 12.93 0.13
N GLY A 75 1.54 12.36 -0.43
CA GLY A 75 2.14 12.80 -1.68
C GLY A 75 1.70 12.00 -2.91
N LEU A 76 0.79 11.03 -2.76
CA LEU A 76 0.33 10.21 -3.87
C LEU A 76 -0.59 11.00 -4.83
N PRO A 77 -0.60 10.66 -6.12
CA PRO A 77 -1.51 11.25 -7.10
C PRO A 77 -2.99 11.14 -6.73
N ASP A 78 -3.80 12.10 -7.17
CA ASP A 78 -5.24 12.17 -6.85
C ASP A 78 -6.05 10.99 -7.41
N ASN A 79 -5.56 10.32 -8.46
CA ASN A 79 -6.18 9.12 -9.02
C ASN A 79 -5.85 7.84 -8.22
N VAL A 80 -5.11 7.93 -7.11
CA VAL A 80 -4.98 6.83 -6.16
C VAL A 80 -6.25 6.69 -5.32
N GLY A 81 -6.90 5.53 -5.42
CA GLY A 81 -8.06 5.17 -4.61
C GLY A 81 -7.65 4.55 -3.28
N LEU A 82 -7.73 3.21 -3.23
CA LEU A 82 -7.45 2.41 -2.06
C LEU A 82 -6.00 1.96 -1.99
N ILE A 83 -5.53 1.80 -0.76
CA ILE A 83 -4.20 1.30 -0.46
C ILE A 83 -4.35 0.15 0.52
N VAL A 84 -4.02 -1.06 0.10
CA VAL A 84 -4.17 -2.27 0.92
C VAL A 84 -2.81 -2.81 1.30
N LEU A 85 -2.53 -2.83 2.60
CA LEU A 85 -1.30 -3.37 3.16
C LEU A 85 -1.50 -4.87 3.45
N VAL A 86 -0.74 -5.73 2.77
CA VAL A 86 -0.68 -7.15 3.11
C VAL A 86 0.33 -7.34 4.21
N VAL A 87 -0.17 -7.59 5.42
CA VAL A 87 0.62 -7.66 6.65
C VAL A 87 0.20 -8.87 7.48
N PRO A 88 1.08 -9.38 8.36
CA PRO A 88 0.69 -10.41 9.31
C PRO A 88 -0.52 -9.98 10.16
N PRO A 89 -1.39 -10.90 10.60
CA PRO A 89 -2.64 -10.57 11.29
C PRO A 89 -2.48 -9.64 12.50
N LEU A 90 -1.42 -9.84 13.28
CA LEU A 90 -1.13 -9.00 14.46
C LEU A 90 -0.84 -7.54 14.06
N ALA A 91 -0.05 -7.32 13.02
CA ALA A 91 0.24 -5.98 12.50
C ALA A 91 -1.03 -5.33 11.90
N GLY A 92 -1.86 -6.12 11.21
CA GLY A 92 -3.15 -5.65 10.70
C GLY A 92 -4.10 -5.18 11.81
N MET A 93 -4.12 -5.87 12.95
CA MET A 93 -4.93 -5.48 14.11
C MET A 93 -4.47 -4.15 14.73
N LEU A 94 -3.15 -3.95 14.88
CA LEU A 94 -2.57 -2.70 15.38
C LEU A 94 -2.88 -1.51 14.45
N LEU A 95 -2.75 -1.70 13.14
CA LEU A 95 -3.08 -0.67 12.16
C LEU A 95 -4.57 -0.36 12.13
N THR A 96 -5.43 -1.37 12.26
CA THR A 96 -6.89 -1.18 12.36
C THR A 96 -7.26 -0.38 13.61
N ALA A 97 -6.59 -0.62 14.75
CA ALA A 97 -6.77 0.19 15.94
C ALA A 97 -6.29 1.64 15.73
N ALA A 98 -5.12 1.84 15.10
CA ALA A 98 -4.61 3.18 14.79
C ALA A 98 -5.53 3.98 13.85
N ARG A 99 -6.16 3.32 12.87
CA ARG A 99 -7.17 3.93 11.97
C ARG A 99 -8.37 4.51 12.71
N ARG A 100 -8.76 3.93 13.84
CA ARG A 100 -9.88 4.47 14.64
C ARG A 100 -9.54 5.80 15.32
N ILE A 101 -8.26 6.11 15.45
CA ILE A 101 -7.75 7.27 16.17
C ILE A 101 -7.39 8.40 15.19
N ASP A 102 -6.85 8.07 14.02
CA ASP A 102 -6.43 9.04 13.01
C ASP A 102 -7.29 8.97 11.72
N PRO A 103 -8.13 9.99 11.45
CA PRO A 103 -8.99 10.06 10.27
C PRO A 103 -8.24 10.03 8.94
N LYS A 104 -6.97 10.49 8.90
CA LYS A 104 -6.16 10.49 7.68
C LYS A 104 -5.81 9.08 7.23
N ILE A 105 -5.62 8.17 8.19
CA ILE A 105 -5.38 6.75 7.94
C ILE A 105 -6.69 6.03 7.65
N ALA A 106 -7.78 6.45 8.31
CA ALA A 106 -9.09 5.81 8.21
C ALA A 106 -9.65 5.80 6.78
N GLY A 107 -9.43 6.86 6.00
CA GLY A 107 -10.15 7.08 4.74
C GLY A 107 -9.69 6.28 3.52
N ARG A 108 -8.43 5.81 3.46
CA ARG A 108 -7.87 5.20 2.22
C ARG A 108 -7.02 3.94 2.43
N VAL A 109 -6.60 3.66 3.67
CA VAL A 109 -5.65 2.58 3.98
C VAL A 109 -6.36 1.40 4.59
N TYR A 110 -6.28 0.22 3.97
CA TYR A 110 -6.83 -1.03 4.47
C TYR A 110 -5.72 -2.04 4.72
N THR A 111 -6.01 -3.10 5.47
CA THR A 111 -5.08 -4.19 5.72
C THR A 111 -5.71 -5.51 5.33
N ALA A 112 -4.92 -6.42 4.78
CA ALA A 112 -5.34 -7.77 4.44
C ALA A 112 -4.28 -8.80 4.87
N PRO A 113 -4.67 -10.03 5.22
CA PRO A 113 -3.72 -11.08 5.61
C PRO A 113 -3.02 -11.73 4.41
N THR A 114 -3.59 -11.63 3.21
CA THR A 114 -3.08 -12.22 1.96
C THR A 114 -3.35 -11.32 0.77
N LEU A 115 -2.64 -11.56 -0.35
CA LEU A 115 -2.88 -10.88 -1.63
C LEU A 115 -4.32 -11.08 -2.12
N ASP A 116 -4.85 -12.29 -2.02
CA ASP A 116 -6.22 -12.57 -2.47
C ASP A 116 -7.25 -11.79 -1.65
N LYS A 117 -7.05 -11.69 -0.33
CA LYS A 117 -7.90 -10.84 0.51
C LYS A 117 -7.73 -9.36 0.22
N ALA A 118 -6.54 -8.90 -0.16
CA ALA A 118 -6.35 -7.52 -0.59
C ALA A 118 -7.16 -7.20 -1.86
N ARG A 119 -7.15 -8.11 -2.83
CA ARG A 119 -7.94 -8.00 -4.06
C ARG A 119 -9.44 -8.01 -3.78
N GLU A 120 -9.90 -8.85 -2.85
CA GLU A 120 -11.30 -8.86 -2.41
C GLU A 120 -11.72 -7.52 -1.80
N VAL A 121 -10.89 -6.92 -0.95
CA VAL A 121 -11.15 -5.60 -0.34
C VAL A 121 -11.34 -4.53 -1.42
N ILE A 122 -10.44 -4.47 -2.40
CA ILE A 122 -10.53 -3.52 -3.51
C ILE A 122 -11.82 -3.73 -4.31
N ARG A 123 -12.13 -5.00 -4.64
CA ARG A 123 -13.33 -5.35 -5.40
C ARG A 123 -14.61 -4.95 -4.67
N HIS A 124 -14.67 -5.18 -3.36
CA HIS A 124 -15.82 -4.84 -2.53
C HIS A 124 -16.08 -3.34 -2.53
N GLU A 125 -15.05 -2.53 -2.26
CA GLU A 125 -15.19 -1.08 -2.22
C GLU A 125 -15.55 -0.47 -3.57
N ARG A 126 -14.97 -0.98 -4.67
CA ARG A 126 -15.33 -0.54 -6.03
C ARG A 126 -16.78 -0.84 -6.37
N THR A 127 -17.39 -1.85 -5.75
CA THR A 127 -18.78 -2.23 -5.96
C THR A 127 -19.73 -1.40 -5.11
N GLU A 128 -19.35 -1.08 -3.87
CA GLU A 128 -20.15 -0.28 -2.94
C GLU A 128 -20.12 1.23 -3.23
N SER A 129 -19.04 1.72 -3.84
CA SER A 129 -18.88 3.16 -4.17
C SER A 129 -19.53 3.55 -5.50
N ARG A 130 -20.36 2.67 -6.07
CA ARG A 130 -21.03 2.84 -7.36
C ARG A 130 -22.51 3.10 -7.17
#